data_AF-A0A3P1ZTQ3-F1
#
_entry.id   AF-A0A3P1ZTQ3-F1
#
_cell.length_a   1.000
_cell.length_b   1.000
_cell.length_c   1.000
_cell.angle_alpha   90.00
_cell.angle_beta   90.00
_cell.angle_gamma   90.00
#
_symmetry.space_group_name_H-M   'P 1'
#
loop_
_entity.id
_entity.type
_entity.pdbx_description
1 polymer ?
#
loop_
_entity_poly.entity_id
_entity_poly.type
_entity_poly.pdbx_seq_one_letter_code
_entity_poly.pdbx_strand_id
1 'polypeptide(L)'
;MHAEIPHSPDSAKNPAEPDTGGIPETGDSGNPPASPAAPEPFTLAAPQGYPVTPAELERLNALCVTAGLTKEQGEAVLEHMAGNYAAFREQQQAQGRAWIEEFRADREFGGDRFDASVAEARKALAMFDANGAVRALLAETGYGDNPDVLRIFARVGRALGEDKLPGAGGAADRPLEDRFYPHM
;
A
#
# COMPACT_ATOMS: atom_id res chain seq x y z
N MET A 1 17.52 48.34 22.41
CA MET A 1 17.22 49.63 21.74
C MET A 1 15.84 49.51 21.12
N HIS A 2 14.83 50.03 21.83
CA HIS A 2 13.48 50.27 21.33
C HIS A 2 13.35 51.78 21.09
N ALA A 3 12.72 52.15 19.98
CA ALA A 3 12.05 53.44 19.72
C ALA A 3 11.34 53.23 18.36
N GLU A 4 10.00 53.10 18.33
CA GLU A 4 8.97 54.16 18.32
C GLU A 4 8.65 54.71 16.92
N ILE A 5 7.35 54.80 16.68
CA ILE A 5 6.62 55.11 15.44
C ILE A 5 6.36 56.63 15.37
N PRO A 6 6.15 57.22 14.18
CA PRO A 6 4.84 57.89 13.94
C PRO A 6 4.32 57.66 12.50
N HIS A 7 3.06 57.25 12.31
CA HIS A 7 1.85 58.06 12.07
C HIS A 7 1.77 58.76 10.70
N SER A 8 0.77 58.37 9.89
CA SER A 8 0.30 58.98 8.64
C SER A 8 -0.10 60.48 8.81
N PRO A 9 -0.35 61.24 7.72
CA PRO A 9 -1.72 61.24 7.15
C PRO A 9 -1.84 61.46 5.63
N ASP A 10 -3.03 61.11 5.18
CA ASP A 10 -3.72 61.37 3.92
C ASP A 10 -3.66 62.85 3.45
N SER A 11 -3.56 63.08 2.14
CA SER A 11 -3.98 64.33 1.48
C SER A 11 -4.23 64.09 -0.01
N ALA A 12 -5.47 63.74 -0.33
CA ALA A 12 -6.40 64.57 -1.10
C ALA A 12 -6.05 64.97 -2.56
N LYS A 13 -6.99 64.57 -3.44
CA LYS A 13 -7.73 65.44 -4.40
C LYS A 13 -7.14 65.64 -5.82
N ASN A 14 -7.69 64.87 -6.75
CA ASN A 14 -7.95 65.29 -8.15
C ASN A 14 -8.80 66.59 -8.16
N PRO A 15 -8.85 67.46 -9.21
CA PRO A 15 -8.87 67.10 -10.64
C PRO A 15 -8.25 68.13 -11.63
N ALA A 16 -8.07 67.76 -12.90
CA ALA A 16 -8.28 68.64 -14.06
C ALA A 16 -8.12 67.87 -15.38
N GLU A 17 -9.25 67.59 -16.06
CA GLU A 17 -9.28 67.65 -17.53
C GLU A 17 -9.59 69.11 -17.92
N PRO A 18 -9.19 69.57 -19.11
CA PRO A 18 -10.21 69.62 -20.15
C PRO A 18 -9.74 69.32 -21.59
N ASP A 19 -10.76 68.95 -22.37
CA ASP A 19 -11.05 69.34 -23.75
C ASP A 19 -10.60 68.45 -24.93
N THR A 20 -11.54 67.58 -25.30
CA THR A 20 -12.15 67.41 -26.63
C THR A 20 -11.39 67.88 -27.86
N GLY A 21 -11.07 66.94 -28.76
CA GLY A 21 -10.85 67.27 -30.16
C GLY A 21 -10.26 66.13 -30.99
N GLY A 22 -11.11 65.35 -31.65
CA GLY A 22 -10.73 64.63 -32.87
C GLY A 22 -10.85 63.10 -32.81
N ILE A 23 -12.02 62.58 -33.21
CA ILE A 23 -12.12 61.22 -33.75
C ILE A 23 -11.59 61.28 -35.19
N PRO A 24 -10.74 60.33 -35.58
CA PRO A 24 -11.10 59.55 -36.75
C PRO A 24 -11.09 58.06 -36.41
N GLU A 25 -12.20 57.38 -36.74
CA GLU A 25 -12.24 55.94 -36.88
C GLU A 25 -11.15 55.50 -37.86
N THR A 26 -10.27 54.62 -37.40
CA THR A 26 -9.70 53.57 -38.25
C THR A 26 -9.69 52.31 -37.40
N GLY A 27 -10.46 51.31 -37.85
CA GLY A 27 -10.60 50.05 -37.17
C GLY A 27 -9.29 49.27 -37.16
N ASP A 28 -8.96 48.72 -35.99
CA ASP A 28 -8.23 47.49 -35.87
C ASP A 28 -8.85 46.72 -34.71
N SER A 29 -9.76 45.80 -35.04
CA SER A 29 -10.27 44.82 -34.09
C SER A 29 -9.12 43.88 -33.75
N GLY A 30 -8.31 44.30 -32.77
CA GLY A 30 -7.36 43.44 -32.09
C GLY A 30 -8.12 42.25 -31.54
N ASN A 31 -7.94 41.10 -32.20
CA ASN A 31 -8.45 39.82 -31.73
C ASN A 31 -8.02 39.64 -30.27
N PRO A 32 -8.92 39.33 -29.33
CA PRO A 32 -8.52 39.03 -27.96
C PRO A 32 -7.49 37.89 -27.99
N PRO A 33 -6.49 37.89 -27.08
CA PRO A 33 -5.52 36.81 -27.03
C PRO A 33 -6.28 35.50 -26.96
N ALA A 34 -5.98 34.60 -27.91
CA ALA A 34 -6.61 33.30 -27.96
C ALA A 34 -6.46 32.65 -26.59
N SER A 35 -7.58 32.41 -25.90
CA SER A 35 -7.59 31.49 -24.76
C SER A 35 -6.86 30.23 -25.20
N PRO A 36 -5.96 29.67 -24.38
CA PRO A 36 -5.33 28.39 -24.69
C PRO A 36 -6.43 27.42 -25.12
N ALA A 37 -6.32 26.89 -26.33
CA ALA A 37 -7.28 25.93 -26.83
C ALA A 37 -7.44 24.84 -25.76
N ALA A 38 -8.67 24.55 -25.37
CA ALA A 38 -8.93 23.49 -24.41
C ALA A 38 -8.22 22.23 -24.90
N PRO A 39 -7.45 21.54 -24.03
CA PRO A 39 -6.69 20.36 -24.43
C PRO A 39 -7.62 19.33 -25.08
N GLU A 40 -7.16 18.71 -26.16
CA GLU A 40 -7.94 17.67 -26.85
C GLU A 40 -8.29 16.55 -25.87
N PRO A 41 -9.54 16.04 -25.90
CA PRO A 41 -9.92 14.93 -25.03
C PRO A 41 -9.10 13.68 -25.40
N PHE A 42 -8.49 13.04 -24.41
CA PHE A 42 -7.79 11.77 -24.56
C PHE A 42 -8.19 10.79 -23.45
N THR A 43 -7.79 9.54 -23.65
CA THR A 43 -7.98 8.44 -22.68
C THR A 43 -6.64 7.77 -22.42
N LEU A 44 -6.25 7.69 -21.16
CA LEU A 44 -5.09 6.92 -20.70
C LEU A 44 -5.41 5.42 -20.63
N ALA A 45 -4.39 4.59 -20.84
CA ALA A 45 -4.46 3.14 -20.70
C ALA A 45 -3.49 2.68 -19.60
N ALA A 46 -3.93 1.74 -18.76
CA ALA A 46 -3.10 1.21 -17.68
C ALA A 46 -1.90 0.40 -18.23
N PRO A 47 -0.67 0.64 -17.73
CA PRO A 47 0.47 -0.23 -17.98
C PRO A 47 0.22 -1.65 -17.43
N GLN A 48 0.81 -2.66 -18.09
CA GLN A 48 0.66 -4.04 -17.65
C GLN A 48 1.25 -4.23 -16.24
N GLY A 49 0.49 -4.86 -15.34
CA GLY A 49 0.96 -5.21 -13.99
C GLY A 49 0.94 -4.06 -12.97
N TYR A 50 0.55 -2.85 -13.37
CA TYR A 50 0.29 -1.74 -12.45
C TYR A 50 -1.14 -1.86 -11.88
N PRO A 51 -1.33 -1.91 -10.54
CA PRO A 51 -2.63 -2.15 -9.92
C PRO A 51 -3.45 -0.85 -9.87
N VAL A 52 -3.84 -0.36 -11.03
CA VAL A 52 -4.78 0.75 -11.15
C VAL A 52 -6.14 0.21 -11.57
N THR A 53 -7.18 0.56 -10.83
CA THR A 53 -8.56 0.20 -11.18
C THR A 53 -9.07 1.08 -12.32
N PRO A 54 -10.09 0.65 -13.09
CA PRO A 54 -10.70 1.49 -14.12
C PRO A 54 -11.17 2.84 -13.59
N ALA A 55 -11.79 2.86 -12.39
CA ALA A 55 -12.27 4.08 -11.77
C ALA A 55 -11.14 5.05 -11.35
N GLU A 56 -9.98 4.53 -10.93
CA GLU A 56 -8.79 5.36 -10.66
C GLU A 56 -8.18 5.91 -11.94
N LEU A 57 -8.13 5.11 -13.00
CA LEU A 57 -7.62 5.52 -14.30
C LEU A 57 -8.50 6.62 -14.91
N GLU A 58 -9.83 6.51 -14.80
CA GLU A 58 -10.77 7.56 -15.21
C GLU A 58 -10.55 8.87 -14.44
N ARG A 59 -10.36 8.80 -13.11
CA ARG A 59 -10.06 9.98 -12.28
C ARG A 59 -8.73 10.63 -12.66
N LEU A 60 -7.70 9.81 -12.90
CA LEU A 60 -6.40 10.30 -13.33
C LEU A 60 -6.50 10.97 -14.72
N ASN A 61 -7.22 10.35 -15.65
CA ASN A 61 -7.46 10.90 -16.97
C ASN A 61 -8.15 12.28 -16.92
N ALA A 62 -9.22 12.37 -16.12
CA ALA A 62 -9.93 13.64 -15.90
C ALA A 62 -9.02 14.71 -15.28
N LEU A 63 -8.14 14.32 -14.34
CA LEU A 63 -7.15 15.22 -13.76
C LEU A 63 -6.15 15.72 -14.81
N CYS A 64 -5.60 14.84 -15.66
CA CYS A 64 -4.65 15.23 -16.70
C CYS A 64 -5.28 16.17 -17.73
N VAL A 65 -6.51 15.90 -18.17
CA VAL A 65 -7.27 16.79 -19.07
C VAL A 65 -7.54 18.13 -18.41
N THR A 66 -8.00 18.14 -17.15
CA THR A 66 -8.25 19.39 -16.40
C THR A 66 -6.97 20.21 -16.20
N ALA A 67 -5.83 19.54 -16.04
CA ALA A 67 -4.53 20.16 -15.85
C ALA A 67 -3.89 20.67 -17.17
N GLY A 68 -4.52 20.48 -18.32
CA GLY A 68 -3.96 20.94 -19.60
C GLY A 68 -2.86 20.06 -20.17
N LEU A 69 -2.70 18.82 -19.68
CA LEU A 69 -1.65 17.92 -20.16
C LEU A 69 -2.00 17.36 -21.54
N THR A 70 -0.98 17.10 -22.36
CA THR A 70 -1.15 16.27 -23.56
C THR A 70 -1.30 14.79 -23.17
N LYS A 71 -1.77 13.97 -24.10
CA LYS A 71 -1.87 12.53 -23.90
C LYS A 71 -0.51 11.92 -23.52
N GLU A 72 0.55 12.30 -24.24
CA GLU A 72 1.92 11.81 -24.02
C GLU A 72 2.44 12.19 -22.63
N GLN A 73 2.09 13.39 -22.14
CA GLN A 73 2.44 13.81 -20.78
C GLN A 73 1.67 13.00 -19.73
N GLY A 74 0.39 12.72 -19.94
CA GLY A 74 -0.40 11.85 -19.06
C GLY A 74 0.11 10.41 -19.04
N GLU A 75 0.51 9.87 -20.19
CA GLU A 75 1.15 8.55 -20.31
C GLU A 75 2.49 8.53 -19.55
N ALA A 76 3.31 9.58 -19.65
CA ALA A 76 4.56 9.69 -18.90
C ALA A 76 4.35 9.73 -17.38
N VAL A 77 3.30 10.40 -16.89
CA VAL A 77 2.92 10.38 -15.47
C VAL A 77 2.57 8.97 -15.02
N LEU A 78 1.77 8.26 -15.82
CA LEU A 78 1.33 6.90 -15.50
C LEU A 78 2.49 5.90 -15.52
N GLU A 79 3.41 6.05 -16.47
CA GLU A 79 4.66 5.27 -16.52
C GLU A 79 5.53 5.51 -15.29
N HIS A 80 5.68 6.77 -14.85
CA HIS A 80 6.41 7.08 -13.62
C HIS A 80 5.77 6.43 -12.38
N MET A 81 4.44 6.46 -12.27
CA MET A 81 3.71 5.80 -11.18
C MET A 81 3.90 4.28 -11.21
N ALA A 82 3.85 3.67 -12.40
CA ALA A 82 4.10 2.24 -12.57
C ALA A 82 5.54 1.86 -12.20
N GLY A 83 6.53 2.67 -12.60
CA GLY A 83 7.93 2.48 -12.24
C GLY A 83 8.17 2.55 -10.72
N ASN A 84 7.59 3.55 -10.05
CA ASN A 84 7.68 3.66 -8.58
C ASN A 84 7.05 2.46 -7.88
N TYR A 85 5.92 1.96 -8.38
CA TYR A 85 5.28 0.76 -7.85
C TYR A 85 6.12 -0.50 -8.08
N ALA A 86 6.75 -0.64 -9.25
CA ALA A 86 7.66 -1.75 -9.53
C ALA A 86 8.85 -1.75 -8.57
N ALA A 87 9.48 -0.59 -8.35
CA ALA A 87 10.57 -0.42 -7.38
C ALA A 87 10.14 -0.76 -5.95
N PHE A 88 8.95 -0.29 -5.54
CA PHE A 88 8.37 -0.65 -4.24
C PHE A 88 8.18 -2.17 -4.11
N ARG A 89 7.64 -2.83 -5.13
CA ARG A 89 7.48 -4.30 -5.12
C ARG A 89 8.81 -5.04 -5.02
N GLU A 90 9.84 -4.57 -5.72
CA GLU A 90 11.17 -5.16 -5.64
C GLU A 90 11.74 -5.03 -4.23
N GLN A 91 11.60 -3.86 -3.59
CA GLN A 91 12.00 -3.64 -2.21
C GLN A 91 11.28 -4.58 -1.24
N GLN A 92 9.95 -4.73 -1.38
CA GLN A 92 9.16 -5.65 -0.55
C GLN A 92 9.63 -7.09 -0.71
N GLN A 93 9.91 -7.55 -1.94
CA GLN A 93 10.45 -8.89 -2.18
C GLN A 93 11.86 -9.07 -1.60
N ALA A 94 12.72 -8.05 -1.70
CA ALA A 94 14.05 -8.09 -1.12
C ALA A 94 13.98 -8.17 0.41
N GLN A 95 13.06 -7.44 1.04
CA GLN A 95 12.79 -7.52 2.46
C GLN A 95 12.29 -8.91 2.87
N GLY A 96 11.31 -9.47 2.16
CA GLY A 96 10.81 -10.83 2.43
C GLY A 96 11.92 -11.87 2.37
N ARG A 97 12.79 -11.82 1.35
CA ARG A 97 13.97 -12.69 1.27
C ARG A 97 14.91 -12.52 2.47
N ALA A 98 15.20 -11.28 2.86
CA ALA A 98 16.06 -11.00 4.02
C ALA A 98 15.46 -11.52 5.32
N TRP A 99 14.15 -11.40 5.50
CA TRP A 99 13.43 -11.93 6.65
C TRP A 99 13.45 -13.46 6.73
N ILE A 100 13.31 -14.15 5.60
CA ILE A 100 13.47 -15.61 5.57
C ILE A 100 14.89 -16.03 5.96
N GLU A 101 15.92 -15.32 5.50
CA GLU A 101 17.30 -15.60 5.90
C GLU A 101 17.52 -15.31 7.40
N GLU A 102 16.93 -14.26 7.94
CA GLU A 102 16.94 -14.00 9.39
C GLU A 102 16.28 -15.15 10.17
N PHE A 103 15.11 -15.60 9.73
CA PHE A 103 14.40 -16.72 10.37
C PHE A 103 15.19 -18.03 10.23
N ARG A 104 15.88 -18.25 9.10
CA ARG A 104 16.78 -19.39 8.90
C ARG A 104 18.00 -19.34 9.83
N ALA A 105 18.49 -18.15 10.17
CA ALA A 105 19.60 -17.95 11.10
C ALA A 105 19.16 -17.95 12.58
N ASP A 106 17.86 -18.00 12.86
CA ASP A 106 17.32 -18.00 14.22
C ASP A 106 17.80 -19.24 15.01
N ARG A 107 18.27 -19.06 16.24
CA ARG A 107 18.83 -20.15 17.06
C ARG A 107 17.77 -21.13 17.58
N GLU A 108 16.53 -20.69 17.73
CA GLU A 108 15.42 -21.50 18.27
C GLU A 108 14.62 -22.17 17.15
N PHE A 109 14.44 -21.47 16.02
CA PHE A 109 13.57 -21.91 14.92
C PHE A 109 14.29 -22.24 13.62
N GLY A 110 15.48 -21.68 13.40
CA GLY A 110 16.26 -21.82 12.18
C GLY A 110 17.15 -23.06 12.16
N GLY A 111 18.16 -23.04 11.28
CA GLY A 111 19.08 -24.16 11.06
C GLY A 111 18.33 -25.47 10.75
N ASP A 112 18.69 -26.54 11.45
CA ASP A 112 18.05 -27.86 11.31
C ASP A 112 16.57 -27.88 11.72
N ARG A 113 16.12 -26.87 12.49
CA ARG A 113 14.72 -26.75 12.92
C ARG A 113 13.84 -26.00 11.93
N PHE A 114 14.42 -25.35 10.92
CA PHE A 114 13.70 -24.46 10.00
C PHE A 114 12.44 -25.10 9.41
N ASP A 115 12.58 -26.27 8.79
CA ASP A 115 11.45 -26.95 8.14
C ASP A 115 10.38 -27.38 9.15
N ALA A 116 10.79 -27.86 10.33
CA ALA A 116 9.88 -28.23 11.40
C ALA A 116 9.12 -27.01 11.93
N SER A 117 9.79 -25.87 12.12
CA SER A 117 9.15 -24.64 12.61
C SER A 117 8.24 -23.98 11.58
N VAL A 118 8.56 -24.06 10.29
CA VAL A 118 7.63 -23.69 9.21
C VAL A 118 6.40 -24.59 9.22
N ALA A 119 6.56 -25.90 9.43
CA ALA A 119 5.43 -26.83 9.54
C ALA A 119 4.56 -26.55 10.78
N GLU A 120 5.17 -26.25 11.93
CA GLU A 120 4.48 -25.79 13.14
C GLU A 120 3.66 -24.52 12.84
N ALA A 121 4.26 -23.51 12.21
CA ALA A 121 3.56 -22.27 11.85
C ALA A 121 2.37 -22.52 10.92
N ARG A 122 2.53 -23.37 9.89
CA ARG A 122 1.45 -23.75 8.98
C ARG A 122 0.32 -24.48 9.70
N LYS A 123 0.64 -25.35 10.66
CA LYS A 123 -0.34 -26.06 11.49
C LYS A 123 -1.16 -25.09 12.33
N ALA A 124 -0.52 -24.08 12.94
CA ALA A 124 -1.22 -23.05 13.70
C ALA A 124 -2.24 -22.30 12.83
N LEU A 125 -1.82 -21.84 11.64
CA LEU A 125 -2.73 -21.20 10.69
C LEU A 125 -3.85 -22.13 10.25
N ALA A 126 -3.57 -23.40 9.95
CA ALA A 126 -4.60 -24.36 9.55
C ALA A 126 -5.65 -24.61 10.64
N MET A 127 -5.27 -24.51 11.92
CA MET A 127 -6.18 -24.72 13.05
C MET A 127 -7.02 -23.48 13.37
N PHE A 128 -6.42 -22.29 13.37
CA PHE A 128 -7.05 -21.08 13.89
C PHE A 128 -7.56 -20.11 12.82
N ASP A 129 -7.01 -20.15 11.61
CA ASP A 129 -7.44 -19.31 10.48
C ASP A 129 -8.45 -20.05 9.60
N ALA A 130 -9.60 -20.40 10.18
CA ALA A 130 -10.60 -21.29 9.56
C ALA A 130 -11.17 -20.75 8.24
N ASN A 131 -11.23 -19.42 8.08
CA ASN A 131 -11.70 -18.77 6.85
C ASN A 131 -10.56 -18.35 5.90
N GLY A 132 -9.30 -18.59 6.28
CA GLY A 132 -8.13 -18.26 5.48
C GLY A 132 -7.79 -16.77 5.39
N ALA A 133 -8.49 -15.90 6.14
CA ALA A 133 -8.34 -14.45 6.03
C ALA A 133 -6.96 -13.99 6.50
N VAL A 134 -6.42 -14.59 7.56
CA VAL A 134 -5.08 -14.24 8.07
C VAL A 134 -4.02 -14.67 7.07
N ARG A 135 -4.12 -15.87 6.51
CA ARG A 135 -3.17 -16.37 5.51
C ARG A 135 -3.20 -15.52 4.23
N ALA A 136 -4.39 -15.13 3.77
CA ALA A 136 -4.52 -14.24 2.62
C ALA A 136 -3.84 -12.90 2.90
N LEU A 137 -4.13 -12.27 4.04
CA LEU A 137 -3.50 -11.01 4.45
C LEU A 137 -1.97 -11.11 4.50
N LEU A 138 -1.43 -12.18 5.10
CA LEU A 138 0.02 -12.40 5.19
C LEU A 138 0.67 -12.59 3.82
N ALA A 139 -0.02 -13.24 2.89
CA ALA A 139 0.46 -13.42 1.52
C ALA A 139 0.39 -12.12 0.70
N GLU A 140 -0.69 -11.35 0.83
CA GLU A 140 -0.88 -10.07 0.14
C GLU A 140 0.10 -9.00 0.60
N THR A 141 0.35 -8.95 1.91
CA THR A 141 1.25 -7.95 2.52
C THR A 141 2.72 -8.37 2.51
N GLY A 142 3.01 -9.66 2.32
CA GLY A 142 4.35 -10.24 2.44
C GLY A 142 4.80 -10.52 3.89
N TYR A 143 3.98 -10.22 4.89
CA TYR A 143 4.32 -10.46 6.30
C TYR A 143 4.33 -11.94 6.70
N GLY A 144 3.90 -12.85 5.81
CA GLY A 144 4.08 -14.28 6.01
C GLY A 144 5.54 -14.70 6.15
N ASP A 145 6.46 -13.94 5.57
CA ASP A 145 7.91 -14.19 5.64
C ASP A 145 8.57 -13.53 6.85
N ASN A 146 7.85 -12.66 7.57
CA ASN A 146 8.40 -11.91 8.69
C ASN A 146 8.80 -12.84 9.86
N PRO A 147 10.01 -12.70 10.44
CA PRO A 147 10.52 -13.63 11.45
C PRO A 147 9.71 -13.58 12.75
N ASP A 148 9.21 -12.43 13.19
CA ASP A 148 8.40 -12.35 14.41
C ASP A 148 7.05 -13.04 14.24
N VAL A 149 6.43 -12.87 13.06
CA VAL A 149 5.20 -13.57 12.68
C VAL A 149 5.44 -15.08 12.67
N LEU A 150 6.51 -15.53 12.02
CA LEU A 150 6.88 -16.94 11.94
C LEU A 150 7.18 -17.54 13.33
N ARG A 151 7.92 -16.83 14.20
CA ARG A 151 8.20 -17.24 15.58
C ARG A 151 6.91 -17.46 16.37
N ILE A 152 5.97 -16.52 16.30
CA ILE A 152 4.68 -16.63 17.03
C ILE A 152 3.91 -17.84 16.54
N PHE A 153 3.71 -18.00 15.23
CA PHE A 153 2.96 -19.14 14.70
C PHE A 153 3.66 -20.48 14.94
N ALA A 154 4.98 -20.54 14.85
CA ALA A 154 5.75 -21.74 15.17
C ALA A 154 5.56 -22.16 16.64
N ARG A 155 5.60 -21.21 17.59
CA ARG A 155 5.33 -21.49 19.01
C ARG A 155 3.91 -22.03 19.23
N VAL A 156 2.91 -21.41 18.61
CA VAL A 156 1.52 -21.88 18.67
C VAL A 156 1.39 -23.30 18.10
N GLY A 157 2.00 -23.55 16.95
CA GLY A 157 1.98 -24.86 16.29
C GLY A 157 2.65 -25.97 17.08
N ARG A 158 3.77 -25.64 17.74
CA ARG A 158 4.49 -26.53 18.67
C ARG A 158 3.63 -26.89 19.86
N ALA A 159 3.02 -25.90 20.52
CA ALA A 159 2.12 -26.12 21.67
C ALA A 159 0.94 -27.05 21.30
N LEU A 160 0.37 -26.90 20.10
CA LEU A 160 -0.66 -27.82 19.58
C LEU A 160 -0.15 -29.25 19.32
N GLY A 161 1.15 -29.45 19.17
CA GLY A 161 1.79 -30.76 19.02
C GLY A 161 2.04 -31.43 20.37
N GLU A 162 2.47 -30.65 21.35
CA GLU A 162 2.75 -31.10 22.71
C GLU A 162 1.48 -31.52 23.45
N ASP A 163 0.35 -30.81 23.28
CA ASP A 163 -0.94 -31.18 23.89
C ASP A 163 -1.59 -32.43 23.28
N LYS A 164 -1.15 -32.85 22.08
CA LYS A 164 -1.60 -34.09 21.43
C LYS A 164 -0.80 -35.33 21.85
N LEU A 165 -0.03 -35.26 22.94
CA LEU A 165 0.59 -36.42 23.59
C LEU A 165 -0.21 -36.95 24.81
N PRO A 166 -1.43 -37.48 24.67
CA PRO A 166 -1.92 -38.49 25.58
C PRO A 166 -1.56 -39.88 25.00
N GLY A 167 -0.54 -40.55 25.54
CA GLY A 167 -0.40 -42.01 25.37
C GLY A 167 0.80 -42.58 24.61
N ALA A 168 1.95 -41.90 24.57
CA ALA A 168 3.23 -42.62 24.49
C ALA A 168 3.54 -43.30 25.83
N GLY A 169 2.72 -44.30 26.18
CA GLY A 169 2.79 -45.02 27.45
C GLY A 169 1.56 -45.90 27.59
N GLY A 170 1.69 -47.16 27.17
CA GLY A 170 0.59 -48.13 27.11
C GLY A 170 -0.14 -48.27 28.44
N ALA A 171 -1.39 -47.81 28.47
CA ALA A 171 -2.42 -48.46 29.26
C ALA A 171 -3.14 -49.38 28.29
N ALA A 172 -2.88 -50.68 28.44
CA ALA A 172 -3.49 -51.75 27.68
C ALA A 172 -4.99 -51.48 27.45
N ASP A 173 -5.42 -51.72 26.21
CA ASP A 173 -6.82 -51.85 25.79
C ASP A 173 -7.42 -53.08 26.47
N ARG A 174 -7.51 -53.04 27.81
CA ARG A 174 -8.26 -54.00 28.59
C ARG A 174 -9.71 -53.54 28.51
N PRO A 175 -10.60 -54.38 27.97
CA PRO A 175 -12.01 -54.04 27.86
C PRO A 175 -12.53 -53.76 29.28
N LEU A 176 -13.51 -52.85 29.39
CA LEU A 176 -13.95 -52.28 30.66
C LEU A 176 -14.28 -53.37 31.70
N GLU A 177 -14.75 -54.49 31.21
CA GLU A 177 -15.12 -55.72 31.93
C GLU A 177 -13.94 -56.30 32.73
N ASP A 178 -12.72 -56.33 32.17
CA ASP A 178 -11.51 -56.82 32.84
C ASP A 178 -11.05 -55.91 34.00
N ARG A 179 -11.50 -54.66 34.00
CA ARG A 179 -11.17 -53.68 35.05
C ARG A 179 -12.14 -53.76 36.22
N PHE A 180 -13.40 -54.08 35.96
CA PHE A 180 -14.44 -54.13 36.97
C PHE A 180 -14.65 -55.52 37.56
N TYR A 181 -14.23 -56.59 36.85
CA TYR A 181 -14.40 -57.97 37.33
C TYR A 181 -13.14 -58.83 37.16
N PRO A 182 -12.01 -58.48 37.81
CA PRO A 182 -10.87 -59.38 37.85
C PRO A 182 -11.23 -60.59 38.71
N HIS A 183 -11.44 -61.73 38.06
CA HIS A 183 -11.67 -63.08 38.63
C HIS A 183 -13.10 -63.41 39.12
N MET A 184 -14.03 -63.61 38.18
CA MET A 184 -15.09 -64.63 38.32
C MET A 184 -14.87 -65.76 37.31
#